data_AF-A0A841KUN9-F1
#
_entry.id   AF-A0A841KUN9-F1
#
_cell.length_a   1.000
_cell.length_b   1.000
_cell.length_c   1.000
_cell.angle_alpha   90.00
_cell.angle_beta   90.00
_cell.angle_gamma   90.00
#
_symmetry.space_group_name_H-M   'P 1'
#
loop_
_entity.id
_entity.type
_entity.pdbx_description
1 polymer ?
#
loop_
_entity_poly.entity_id
_entity_poly.type
_entity_poly.pdbx_seq_one_letter_code
_entity_poly.pdbx_strand_id
1 'polypeptide(L)' 'MQQQYLDSLKALNFADLSEEQERHLRDLEKKFNSEFGKEVYFMVMEK' A
#
# COMPACT_ATOMS: atom_id res chain seq x y z
N MET A 1 -14.64 -20.38 1.94
CA MET A 1 -14.34 -19.46 0.83
C MET A 1 -13.78 -18.11 1.30
N GLN A 2 -14.26 -17.48 2.39
CA GLN A 2 -13.69 -16.21 2.90
C GLN A 2 -12.37 -16.36 3.70
N GLN A 3 -12.17 -17.46 4.44
CA GLN A 3 -10.99 -17.64 5.30
C GLN A 3 -9.66 -17.80 4.54
N GLN A 4 -9.63 -18.55 3.44
CA GLN A 4 -8.40 -18.72 2.65
C GLN A 4 -7.85 -17.40 2.08
N TYR A 5 -8.73 -16.45 1.74
CA TYR A 5 -8.31 -15.14 1.27
C TYR A 5 -7.68 -14.33 2.41
N LEU A 6 -8.26 -14.36 3.61
CA LEU A 6 -7.71 -13.69 4.79
C LEU A 6 -6.39 -14.31 5.26
N ASP A 7 -6.23 -15.62 5.15
CA ASP A 7 -4.97 -16.30 5.48
C ASP A 7 -3.86 -15.97 4.47
N SER A 8 -4.20 -15.77 3.19
CA SER A 8 -3.24 -15.28 2.19
C SER A 8 -2.83 -13.82 2.42
N LEU A 9 -3.72 -12.99 2.97
CA LEU A 9 -3.40 -11.60 3.35
C LEU A 9 -2.51 -11.53 4.59
N LYS A 10 -2.63 -12.47 5.53
CA LYS A 10 -1.72 -12.59 6.69
C LYS A 10 -0.29 -12.97 6.30
N ALA A 11 -0.10 -13.53 5.10
CA ALA A 11 1.21 -13.83 4.54
C ALA A 11 1.84 -12.63 3.79
N LEU A 12 1.12 -11.50 3.68
CA LEU A 12 1.68 -10.27 3.13
C LEU A 12 2.49 -9.60 4.23
N ASN A 13 3.80 -9.81 4.20
CA ASN A 13 4.73 -9.07 5.05
C ASN A 13 4.73 -7.62 4.55
N PHE A 14 4.00 -6.73 5.23
CA PHE A 14 4.10 -5.31 4.95
C PHE A 14 5.52 -4.83 5.23
N ALA A 15 6.06 -4.00 4.33
CA ALA A 15 7.38 -3.43 4.54
C ALA A 15 7.33 -2.48 5.74
N ASP A 16 8.30 -2.63 6.65
CA ASP A 16 8.53 -1.63 7.69
C ASP A 16 9.22 -0.43 7.06
N LEU A 17 8.51 0.69 7.00
CA LEU A 17 8.95 1.90 6.29
C LEU A 17 9.43 2.94 7.27
N SER A 18 10.51 3.64 6.92
CA SER A 18 10.88 4.85 7.65
C SER A 18 9.87 5.99 7.38
N GLU A 19 9.81 6.97 8.28
CA GLU A 19 8.94 8.14 8.11
C GLU A 19 9.17 8.88 6.78
N GLU A 20 10.42 8.91 6.31
CA GLU A 20 10.78 9.52 5.03
C GLU A 20 10.21 8.73 3.85
N GLN A 21 10.30 7.39 3.89
CA GLN A 21 9.75 6.50 2.88
C GLN A 21 8.23 6.59 2.83
N GLU A 22 7.56 6.58 3.99
CA GLU A 22 6.11 6.76 4.08
C GLU A 22 5.67 8.10 3.49
N ARG A 23 6.36 9.19 3.84
CA ARG A 23 6.04 10.53 3.33
C ARG A 23 6.15 10.57 1.82
N HIS A 24 7.23 10.02 1.26
CA HIS A 24 7.42 9.96 -0.18
C HIS A 24 6.30 9.17 -0.88
N LEU A 25 5.90 8.02 -0.32
CA LEU A 25 4.81 7.23 -0.86
C LEU A 25 3.47 7.95 -0.82
N ARG A 26 3.17 8.68 0.27
CA ARG A 26 1.94 9.48 0.39
C ARG A 26 1.89 10.61 -0.63
N ASP A 27 3.02 11.25 -0.90
CA ASP A 27 3.10 12.30 -1.90
C ASP A 27 2.91 11.74 -3.32
N LEU A 28 3.46 10.55 -3.59
CA LEU A 28 3.26 9.82 -4.85
C LEU A 28 1.79 9.40 -5.02
N GLU A 29 1.16 8.86 -3.97
CA GLU A 29 -0.26 8.49 -3.95
C GLU A 29 -1.16 9.69 -4.24
N LYS A 30 -0.94 10.83 -3.56
CA LYS A 30 -1.69 12.06 -3.80
C LYS A 30 -1.54 12.54 -5.25
N LYS A 31 -0.32 12.52 -5.77
CA LYS A 31 -0.06 12.93 -7.16
C LYS A 31 -0.81 12.03 -8.14
N PHE A 32 -0.71 10.72 -7.98
CA PHE A 32 -1.41 9.75 -8.82
C PHE A 32 -2.93 9.96 -8.77
N ASN A 33 -3.50 10.07 -7.57
CA ASN A 33 -4.94 10.27 -7.37
C ASN A 33 -5.43 11.56 -8.03
N SER A 34 -4.67 12.65 -7.89
CA SER A 34 -4.97 13.94 -8.53
C SER A 34 -4.88 13.85 -10.05
N GLU A 35 -3.82 13.23 -10.59
CA GLU A 35 -3.56 13.14 -12.03
C GLU A 35 -4.61 12.31 -12.77
N PHE A 36 -5.08 11.23 -12.15
CA PHE A 36 -6.00 10.28 -12.78
C PHE A 36 -7.45 10.36 -12.26
N GLY A 37 -7.75 11.29 -11.35
CA GLY A 37 -9.06 11.41 -10.69
C GLY A 37 -9.45 10.10 -9.99
N LYS A 38 -8.50 9.50 -9.28
CA LYS A 38 -8.65 8.23 -8.55
C LYS A 38 -8.59 8.46 -7.05
N GLU A 39 -9.05 7.46 -6.30
CA GLU A 39 -8.95 7.40 -4.84
C GLU A 39 -8.38 6.03 -4.46
N VAL A 40 -7.11 5.80 -4.77
CA VAL A 40 -6.41 4.55 -4.45
C VAL A 40 -5.46 4.73 -3.28
N TYR A 41 -5.20 3.61 -2.59
CA TYR A 41 -4.18 3.51 -1.55
C TYR A 41 -3.01 2.66 -2.05
N PHE A 42 -1.79 3.09 -1.77
CA PHE A 42 -0.59 2.30 -2.01
C PHE A 42 -0.19 1.50 -0.78
N MET A 43 0.02 0.20 -0.99
CA MET A 43 0.53 -0.73 0.01
C MET A 43 1.86 -1.30 -0.49
N VAL A 44 2.88 -1.26 0.37
CA VAL A 44 4.21 -1.79 0.07
C VAL A 44 4.44 -3.05 0.89
N MET A 45 4.96 -4.08 0.24
CA MET A 45 5.16 -5.41 0.80
C MET A 45 6.61 -5.82 0.59
N GLU A 46 7.17 -6.55 1.55
CA GLU A 46 8.46 -7.21 1.41
C GLU A 46 8.33 -8.42 0.47
N LYS A 47 9.46 -8.80 -0.15
CA LYS A 47 9.52 -9.96 -1.05
C LYS A 47 9.42 -11.29 -0.32
#